data_AF-A0A2X3ERJ7-F1
#
_entry.id   AF-A0A2X3ERJ7-F1
#
_cell.length_a   1.000
_cell.length_b   1.000
_cell.length_c   1.000
_cell.angle_alpha   90.00
_cell.angle_beta   90.00
_cell.angle_gamma   90.00
#
_symmetry.space_group_name_H-M   'P 1'
#
loop_
_entity.id
_entity.type
_entity.pdbx_description
1 polymer ?
#
loop_
_entity_poly.entity_id
_entity_poly.type
_entity_poly.pdbx_seq_one_letter_code
_entity_poly.pdbx_strand_id
1 'polypeptide(L)'
;MPEKCDLNSILFLLTPAESAEKMAQLVAMLGQFEQHIEADTPLADVLPTIYNKYPVRYRDYTLRELCQEMHDLYVSFDVKSLQKEMFRKRSFPRVVMNPQDANHEFIRGNVELVRLSEAEGRVAAGGGAAVSAGRAVRGARRGLGRRRAALFPRAGGGGQYAAWLLAGAAGGLQRDGSGRH
;
A
#
# COMPACT_ATOMS: atom_id res chain seq x y z
N MET A 1 17.33 -12.05 5.00
CA MET A 1 15.97 -11.48 5.01
C MET A 1 15.90 -10.45 3.89
N PRO A 2 14.82 -10.40 3.08
CA PRO A 2 14.70 -9.38 2.04
C PRO A 2 14.62 -7.98 2.66
N GLU A 3 15.16 -6.98 1.95
CA GLU A 3 15.07 -5.58 2.34
C GLU A 3 13.70 -4.99 2.00
N LYS A 4 13.18 -5.35 0.82
CA LYS A 4 11.91 -4.85 0.32
C LYS A 4 11.18 -5.90 -0.49
N CYS A 5 9.86 -5.97 -0.33
CA CYS A 5 8.97 -6.74 -1.19
C CYS A 5 7.91 -5.78 -1.74
N ASP A 6 7.99 -5.46 -3.03
CA ASP A 6 6.96 -4.74 -3.79
C ASP A 6 6.01 -5.75 -4.46
N LEU A 7 5.02 -5.26 -5.22
CA LEU A 7 3.98 -6.09 -5.86
C LEU A 7 4.50 -7.33 -6.60
N ASN A 8 5.53 -7.15 -7.45
CA ASN A 8 6.04 -8.18 -8.35
C ASN A 8 7.59 -8.24 -8.29
N SER A 9 8.20 -7.71 -7.23
CA SER A 9 9.64 -7.69 -7.09
C SER A 9 10.06 -7.79 -5.63
N ILE A 10 11.09 -8.58 -5.38
CA ILE A 10 11.75 -8.71 -4.09
C ILE A 10 13.19 -8.21 -4.22
N LEU A 11 13.63 -7.44 -3.23
CA LEU A 11 14.96 -6.83 -3.19
C LEU A 11 15.75 -7.41 -2.02
N PHE A 12 16.96 -7.85 -2.31
CA PHE A 12 17.96 -8.25 -1.33
C PHE A 12 19.13 -7.27 -1.42
N LEU A 13 19.53 -6.68 -0.29
CA LEU A 13 20.76 -5.88 -0.22
C LEU A 13 21.94 -6.80 0.03
N LEU A 14 22.90 -6.80 -0.89
CA LEU A 14 24.14 -7.54 -0.76
C LEU A 14 25.24 -6.57 -0.28
N THR A 15 25.90 -6.94 0.81
CA THR A 15 27.07 -6.23 1.32
C THR A 15 28.27 -7.20 1.32
N PRO A 16 29.52 -6.71 1.39
CA PRO A 16 30.70 -7.58 1.48
C PRO A 16 30.70 -8.53 2.69
N ALA A 17 29.81 -8.33 3.67
CA ALA A 17 29.63 -9.22 4.81
C ALA A 17 28.80 -10.48 4.49
N GLU A 18 28.22 -10.57 3.30
CA GLU A 18 27.49 -11.76 2.87
C GLU A 18 28.44 -12.84 2.35
N SER A 19 28.21 -14.08 2.78
CA SER A 19 29.02 -15.23 2.39
C SER A 19 28.43 -15.95 1.18
N ALA A 20 29.27 -16.70 0.46
CA ALA A 20 28.83 -17.50 -0.68
C ALA A 20 27.79 -18.56 -0.28
N GLU A 21 27.89 -19.12 0.93
CA GLU A 21 26.95 -20.12 1.45
C GLU A 21 25.55 -19.53 1.65
N LYS A 22 25.45 -18.30 2.19
CA LYS A 22 24.16 -17.62 2.36
C LYS A 22 23.49 -17.34 1.03
N MET A 23 24.27 -16.94 0.03
CA MET A 23 23.76 -16.68 -1.31
C MET A 23 23.31 -17.98 -2.00
N ALA A 24 24.06 -19.07 -1.85
CA ALA A 24 23.66 -20.39 -2.34
C ALA A 24 22.36 -20.88 -1.66
N GLN A 25 22.22 -20.68 -0.34
CA GLN A 25 20.97 -20.97 0.37
C GLN A 25 19.80 -20.15 -0.16
N LEU A 26 19.99 -18.84 -0.42
CA LEU A 26 18.94 -18.00 -0.97
C LEU A 26 18.45 -18.51 -2.33
N VAL A 27 19.38 -18.83 -3.23
CA VAL A 27 19.05 -19.39 -4.56
C VAL A 27 18.33 -20.73 -4.42
N ALA A 28 18.78 -21.60 -3.51
CA ALA A 28 18.13 -22.88 -3.26
C ALA A 28 16.69 -22.71 -2.77
N MET A 29 16.44 -21.77 -1.84
CA MET A 29 15.07 -21.47 -1.35
C MET A 29 14.17 -20.92 -2.45
N LEU A 30 14.70 -20.06 -3.34
CA LEU A 30 13.93 -19.55 -4.49
C LEU A 30 13.56 -20.68 -5.46
N GLY A 31 14.48 -21.60 -5.74
CA GLY A 31 14.21 -22.76 -6.58
C GLY A 31 13.20 -23.74 -5.94
N GLN A 32 13.26 -23.95 -4.63
CA GLN A 32 12.24 -24.73 -3.91
C GLN A 32 10.86 -24.07 -4.00
N PHE A 33 10.79 -22.75 -3.86
CA PHE A 33 9.54 -22.02 -4.01
C PHE A 33 8.95 -22.12 -5.42
N GLU A 34 9.79 -22.03 -6.46
CA GLU A 34 9.39 -22.25 -7.85
C GLU A 34 8.79 -23.65 -8.05
N GLN A 35 9.44 -24.69 -7.53
CA GLN A 35 8.93 -26.06 -7.57
C GLN A 35 7.54 -26.19 -6.91
N HIS A 36 7.30 -25.51 -5.79
CA HIS A 36 5.99 -25.52 -5.14
C HIS A 36 4.90 -24.83 -5.96
N ILE A 37 5.23 -23.78 -6.72
CA ILE A 37 4.30 -23.13 -7.65
C ILE A 37 3.98 -24.07 -8.81
N GLU A 38 4.99 -24.71 -9.40
CA GLU A 38 4.82 -25.63 -10.52
C GLU A 38 3.98 -26.86 -10.13
N ALA A 39 4.25 -27.42 -8.94
CA ALA A 39 3.53 -28.57 -8.39
C ALA A 39 2.14 -28.24 -7.83
N ASP A 40 1.76 -26.95 -7.81
CA ASP A 40 0.50 -26.48 -7.23
C ASP A 40 0.27 -26.96 -5.79
N THR A 41 1.33 -26.86 -4.97
CA THR A 41 1.33 -27.41 -3.61
C THR A 41 0.26 -26.73 -2.74
N PRO A 42 -0.43 -27.48 -1.84
CA PRO A 42 -1.35 -26.89 -0.86
C PRO A 42 -0.70 -25.76 -0.06
N LEU A 43 -1.46 -24.68 0.16
CA LEU A 43 -0.96 -23.49 0.86
C LEU A 43 -0.54 -23.81 2.31
N ALA A 44 -1.20 -24.79 2.94
CA ALA A 44 -0.88 -25.24 4.29
C ALA A 44 0.56 -25.79 4.40
N ASP A 45 1.09 -26.38 3.33
CA ASP A 45 2.43 -26.98 3.31
C ASP A 45 3.51 -25.92 3.06
N VAL A 46 3.22 -24.94 2.20
CA VAL A 46 4.18 -23.88 1.80
C VAL A 46 4.21 -22.73 2.81
N LEU A 47 3.05 -22.29 3.29
CA LEU A 47 2.88 -21.13 4.17
C LEU A 47 2.06 -21.48 5.43
N PRO A 48 2.54 -22.42 6.28
CA PRO A 48 1.79 -22.94 7.43
C PRO A 48 1.42 -21.85 8.44
N THR A 49 2.28 -20.84 8.64
CA THR A 49 2.01 -19.75 9.57
C THR A 49 0.79 -18.91 9.16
N ILE A 50 0.63 -18.64 7.86
CA ILE A 50 -0.51 -17.86 7.34
C ILE A 50 -1.78 -18.72 7.38
N TYR A 51 -1.67 -19.98 6.96
CA TYR A 51 -2.77 -20.93 7.02
C TYR A 51 -3.31 -21.07 8.45
N ASN A 52 -2.43 -21.29 9.43
CA ASN A 52 -2.81 -21.45 10.83
C ASN A 52 -3.43 -20.19 11.44
N LYS A 53 -3.09 -19.00 10.94
CA LYS A 53 -3.70 -17.75 11.37
C LYS A 53 -5.12 -17.58 10.82
N TYR A 54 -5.39 -18.07 9.62
CA TYR A 54 -6.70 -17.94 8.96
C TYR A 54 -7.17 -19.24 8.29
N PRO A 55 -7.36 -20.33 9.06
CA PRO A 55 -7.55 -21.67 8.51
C PRO A 55 -8.88 -21.84 7.76
N VAL A 56 -9.90 -21.07 8.11
CA VAL A 56 -11.20 -21.09 7.40
C VAL A 56 -11.09 -20.40 6.03
N ARG A 57 -10.33 -19.30 5.96
CA ARG A 57 -10.18 -18.51 4.72
C ARG A 57 -9.34 -19.22 3.68
N TYR A 58 -8.34 -19.98 4.13
CA TYR A 58 -7.35 -20.65 3.28
C TYR A 58 -7.49 -22.17 3.26
N ARG A 59 -8.64 -22.69 3.72
CA ARG A 59 -8.94 -24.12 3.63
C ARG A 59 -8.91 -24.55 2.17
N ASP A 60 -8.21 -25.65 1.90
CA ASP A 60 -8.08 -26.26 0.57
C ASP A 60 -7.47 -25.36 -0.50
N TYR A 61 -6.88 -24.21 -0.11
CA TYR A 61 -6.18 -23.34 -1.04
C TYR A 61 -4.89 -23.97 -1.54
N THR A 62 -4.60 -23.78 -2.82
CA THR A 62 -3.26 -24.02 -3.36
C THR A 62 -2.43 -22.74 -3.41
N LEU A 63 -1.12 -22.89 -3.57
CA LEU A 63 -0.23 -21.75 -3.75
C LEU A 63 -0.57 -20.95 -5.01
N ARG A 64 -0.93 -21.62 -6.11
CA ARG A 64 -1.26 -20.96 -7.39
C ARG A 64 -2.55 -20.16 -7.29
N GLU A 65 -3.57 -20.69 -6.61
CA GLU A 65 -4.83 -19.97 -6.39
C GLU A 65 -4.59 -18.67 -5.62
N LEU A 66 -3.78 -18.70 -4.57
CA LEU A 66 -3.44 -17.49 -3.82
C LEU A 66 -2.69 -16.47 -4.70
N CYS A 67 -1.68 -16.93 -5.46
CA CYS A 67 -0.92 -16.07 -6.36
C CYS A 67 -1.82 -15.44 -7.44
N GLN A 68 -2.74 -16.21 -8.01
CA GLN A 68 -3.66 -15.73 -9.03
C GLN A 68 -4.69 -14.75 -8.44
N GLU A 69 -5.25 -15.05 -7.26
CA GLU A 69 -6.20 -14.16 -6.58
C GLU A 69 -5.55 -12.79 -6.31
N MET A 70 -4.32 -12.78 -5.80
CA MET A 70 -3.56 -11.54 -5.59
C MET A 70 -3.29 -10.81 -6.90
N HIS A 71 -2.92 -11.53 -7.97
CA HIS A 71 -2.66 -10.94 -9.28
C HIS A 71 -3.92 -10.29 -9.87
N ASP A 72 -5.03 -11.02 -9.89
CA ASP A 72 -6.32 -10.56 -10.43
C ASP A 72 -6.84 -9.36 -9.65
N LEU A 73 -6.64 -9.34 -8.34
CA LEU A 73 -6.96 -8.18 -7.51
C LEU A 73 -6.18 -6.94 -7.99
N TYR A 74 -4.87 -7.03 -8.17
CA TYR A 74 -4.08 -5.90 -8.64
C TYR A 74 -4.41 -5.45 -10.06
N VAL A 75 -4.73 -6.39 -10.95
CA VAL A 75 -5.18 -6.11 -12.32
C VAL A 75 -6.54 -5.42 -12.31
N SER A 76 -7.50 -5.93 -11.52
CA SER A 76 -8.87 -5.40 -11.46
C SER A 76 -8.93 -3.93 -11.01
N PHE A 77 -7.97 -3.52 -10.17
CA PHE A 77 -7.85 -2.15 -9.70
C PHE A 77 -6.91 -1.28 -10.54
N ASP A 78 -6.29 -1.80 -11.61
CA ASP A 78 -5.31 -1.09 -12.44
C ASP A 78 -4.23 -0.36 -11.60
N VAL A 79 -3.74 -1.07 -10.58
CA VAL A 79 -2.83 -0.53 -9.56
C VAL A 79 -1.60 0.10 -10.19
N LYS A 80 -1.08 -0.50 -11.26
CA LYS A 80 0.10 -0.02 -11.99
C LYS A 80 -0.13 1.37 -12.57
N SER A 81 -1.27 1.60 -13.21
CA SER A 81 -1.56 2.91 -13.81
C SER A 81 -1.79 3.94 -12.72
N LEU A 82 -2.42 3.57 -11.62
CA LEU A 82 -2.68 4.48 -10.51
C LEU A 82 -1.41 4.89 -9.78
N GLN A 83 -0.49 3.95 -9.54
CA GLN A 83 0.83 4.27 -9.02
C GLN A 83 1.59 5.21 -9.96
N LYS A 84 1.48 5.01 -11.28
CA LYS A 84 2.09 5.91 -12.26
C LYS A 84 1.46 7.30 -12.23
N GLU A 85 0.13 7.40 -12.15
CA GLU A 85 -0.57 8.68 -12.08
C GLU A 85 -0.21 9.45 -10.82
N MET A 86 -0.08 8.80 -9.65
CA MET A 86 0.28 9.46 -8.39
C MET A 86 1.57 10.29 -8.47
N PHE A 87 2.52 9.90 -9.33
CA PHE A 87 3.79 10.58 -9.50
C PHE A 87 3.87 11.47 -10.76
N ARG A 88 2.78 11.59 -11.52
CA ARG A 88 2.71 12.51 -12.66
C ARG A 88 2.40 13.92 -12.18
N LYS A 89 3.16 14.91 -12.68
CA LYS A 89 2.98 16.33 -12.33
C LYS A 89 1.54 16.84 -12.46
N ARG A 90 0.79 16.35 -13.46
CA ARG A 90 -0.62 16.71 -13.70
C ARG A 90 -1.58 16.25 -12.59
N SER A 91 -1.19 15.22 -11.86
CA SER A 91 -2.00 14.54 -10.84
C SER A 91 -1.49 14.87 -9.43
N PHE A 92 -0.50 15.74 -9.31
CA PHE A 92 -0.04 16.22 -8.01
C PHE A 92 -1.14 17.01 -7.31
N PRO A 93 -1.33 16.78 -6.00
CA PRO A 93 -2.24 17.60 -5.22
C PRO A 93 -1.86 19.07 -5.34
N ARG A 94 -2.87 19.94 -5.42
CA ARG A 94 -2.65 21.37 -5.36
C ARG A 94 -2.08 21.74 -4.00
N VAL A 95 -0.90 22.34 -3.98
CA VAL A 95 -0.31 22.91 -2.77
C VAL A 95 -1.10 24.17 -2.41
N VAL A 96 -1.87 24.09 -1.33
CA VAL A 96 -2.69 25.21 -0.81
C VAL A 96 -2.12 25.81 0.49
N MET A 97 -1.17 25.12 1.10
CA MET A 97 -0.49 25.50 2.34
C MET A 97 0.92 24.93 2.31
N ASN A 98 1.90 25.69 2.82
CA ASN A 98 3.26 25.19 3.01
C ASN A 98 3.25 24.07 4.07
N PRO A 99 3.95 22.94 3.86
CA PRO A 99 4.08 21.88 4.86
C PRO A 99 4.43 22.36 6.28
N GLN A 100 5.24 23.41 6.42
CA GLN A 100 5.60 23.95 7.74
C GLN A 100 4.38 24.55 8.46
N ASP A 101 3.54 25.31 7.75
CA ASP A 101 2.32 25.88 8.31
C ASP A 101 1.29 24.79 8.64
N ALA A 102 1.17 23.77 7.79
CA ALA A 102 0.32 22.62 8.06
C ALA A 102 0.75 21.88 9.34
N ASN A 103 2.06 21.73 9.55
CA ASN A 103 2.61 21.15 10.77
C ASN A 103 2.36 22.04 12.01
N HIS A 104 2.44 23.37 11.87
CA HIS A 104 2.07 24.27 12.98
C HIS A 104 0.60 24.11 13.37
N GLU A 105 -0.31 24.02 12.40
CA GLU A 105 -1.74 23.78 12.66
C GLU A 105 -1.99 22.40 13.27
N PHE A 106 -1.22 21.39 12.84
CA PHE A 106 -1.24 20.06 13.45
C PHE A 106 -0.84 20.09 14.93
N ILE A 107 0.28 20.72 15.26
CA ILE A 107 0.80 20.83 16.65
C ILE A 107 -0.18 21.61 17.53
N ARG A 108 -0.83 22.65 16.99
CA ARG A 108 -1.87 23.43 17.68
C ARG A 108 -3.17 22.66 17.90
N GLY A 109 -3.30 21.45 17.36
CA GLY A 109 -4.52 20.65 17.45
C GLY A 109 -5.64 21.13 16.52
N ASN A 110 -5.36 22.01 15.56
CA ASN A 110 -6.32 22.56 14.60
C ASN A 110 -6.60 21.57 13.46
N VAL A 111 -6.88 20.31 13.80
CA VAL A 111 -7.09 19.22 12.87
C VAL A 111 -8.32 18.38 13.23
N GLU A 112 -8.83 17.64 12.26
CA GLU A 112 -9.90 16.65 12.47
C GLU A 112 -9.63 15.37 11.69
N LEU A 113 -10.04 14.23 12.25
CA LEU A 113 -10.01 12.96 11.54
C LEU A 113 -11.15 12.94 10.52
N VAL A 114 -10.80 12.73 9.25
CA VAL A 114 -11.76 12.67 8.14
C VAL A 114 -11.67 11.27 7.54
N ARG A 115 -12.82 10.70 7.17
CA ARG A 115 -12.86 9.43 6.44
C ARG A 115 -12.20 9.64 5.08
N LEU A 116 -11.52 8.61 4.56
CA LEU A 116 -10.82 8.73 3.28
C LEU A 116 -11.75 9.13 2.13
N SER A 117 -13.00 8.61 2.14
CA SER A 117 -14.04 8.96 1.17
C SER A 117 -14.48 10.44 1.20
N GLU A 118 -14.11 11.17 2.25
CA GLU A 118 -14.45 12.59 2.47
C GLU A 118 -13.19 13.48 2.47
N ALA A 119 -12.02 12.91 2.18
CA ALA A 119 -10.74 13.60 2.21
C ALA A 119 -10.50 14.48 0.97
N GLU A 120 -11.27 14.29 -0.10
CA GLU A 120 -11.16 15.09 -1.32
C GLU A 120 -11.38 16.58 -1.03
N GLY A 121 -10.48 17.42 -1.55
CA GLY A 121 -10.51 18.87 -1.32
C GLY A 121 -10.10 19.34 0.09
N ARG A 122 -9.65 18.43 0.96
CA ARG A 122 -9.15 18.75 2.31
C ARG A 122 -7.63 18.94 2.30
N VAL A 123 -7.11 19.70 3.27
CA VAL A 123 -5.66 19.91 3.45
C VAL A 123 -5.13 18.88 4.42
N ALA A 124 -4.24 18.01 3.96
CA ALA A 124 -3.56 17.05 4.81
C ALA A 124 -2.67 17.79 5.82
N ALA A 125 -2.80 17.48 7.11
CA ALA A 125 -2.03 18.09 8.18
C ALA A 125 -0.75 17.30 8.53
N GLY A 126 -0.61 16.08 8.01
CA GLY A 126 0.54 15.21 8.21
C GLY A 126 1.22 14.82 6.91
N GLY A 127 2.53 14.58 6.96
CA GLY A 127 3.32 14.05 5.85
C GLY A 127 3.06 12.56 5.65
N GLY A 128 2.14 12.21 4.76
CA GLY A 128 1.96 10.85 4.25
C GLY A 128 2.46 10.76 2.81
N ALA A 129 3.41 9.87 2.53
CA ALA A 129 3.66 9.40 1.18
C ALA A 129 2.40 8.65 0.72
N ALA A 130 1.56 9.32 -0.06
CA ALA A 130 0.12 9.05 -0.23
C ALA A 130 -0.68 9.35 1.03
N VAL A 131 -1.76 10.13 0.90
CA VAL A 131 -2.66 10.54 1.98
C VAL A 131 -3.38 9.30 2.54
N SER A 132 -2.69 8.61 3.44
CA SER A 132 -3.19 7.53 4.27
C SER A 132 -3.78 8.18 5.52
N ALA A 133 -5.08 7.97 5.69
CA ALA A 133 -5.89 8.27 6.87
C ALA A 133 -5.36 9.33 7.87
N GLY A 134 -6.10 10.44 7.94
CA GLY A 134 -6.32 11.09 9.22
C GLY A 134 -5.62 12.43 9.40
N ARG A 135 -6.44 13.39 9.85
CA ARG A 135 -6.06 14.77 10.24
C ARG A 135 -5.96 15.70 9.04
N ALA A 136 -7.11 16.30 8.73
CA ALA A 136 -7.20 17.47 7.88
C ALA A 136 -7.17 18.74 8.75
N VAL A 137 -6.51 19.80 8.28
CA VAL A 137 -6.53 21.10 8.98
C VAL A 137 -7.96 21.68 8.97
N ARG A 138 -8.44 22.10 10.14
CA ARG A 138 -9.73 22.80 10.30
C ARG A 138 -9.57 24.23 9.77
N GLY A 139 -9.81 24.45 8.47
CA GLY A 139 -9.73 25.82 7.95
C GLY A 139 -9.97 26.05 6.46
N ALA A 140 -9.91 25.04 5.59
CA ALA A 140 -9.98 25.27 4.14
C ALA A 140 -11.42 25.31 3.55
N ARG A 141 -12.38 25.97 4.21
CA ARG A 141 -13.71 26.26 3.64
C ARG A 141 -13.96 27.74 3.30
N ARG A 142 -12.92 28.58 3.23
CA ARG A 142 -13.09 30.01 2.88
C ARG A 142 -12.46 30.39 1.54
N GLY A 143 -13.32 30.42 0.51
CA GLY A 143 -13.40 31.49 -0.48
C GLY A 143 -12.51 31.42 -1.72
N LEU A 144 -13.10 31.01 -2.86
CA LEU A 144 -12.85 31.67 -4.16
C LEU A 144 -14.02 31.41 -5.14
N GLY A 145 -14.77 32.48 -5.39
CA GLY A 145 -15.43 32.80 -6.67
C GLY A 145 -16.52 31.87 -7.21
N ARG A 146 -17.78 32.29 -7.08
CA ARG A 146 -18.83 31.96 -8.06
C ARG A 146 -18.38 32.43 -9.45
N ARG A 147 -18.03 31.51 -10.35
CA ARG A 147 -18.32 31.55 -11.80
C ARG A 147 -17.79 30.30 -12.51
N ARG A 148 -18.62 29.80 -13.43
CA ARG A 148 -18.47 28.64 -14.33
C ARG A 148 -18.79 27.27 -13.72
N ALA A 149 -20.08 26.99 -13.72
CA ALA A 149 -20.56 25.66 -14.09
C ALA A 149 -19.99 25.31 -15.47
N ALA A 150 -19.18 24.26 -15.51
CA ALA A 150 -18.94 23.45 -16.69
C ALA A 150 -18.93 22.00 -16.20
N LEU A 151 -20.11 21.41 -16.32
CA LEU A 151 -20.43 20.00 -16.37
C LEU A 151 -19.29 19.16 -16.99
N PHE A 152 -18.71 18.20 -16.28
CA PHE A 152 -18.22 16.94 -16.85
C PHE A 152 -18.42 15.82 -15.81
N PRO A 153 -18.72 14.59 -16.27
CA PRO A 153 -19.78 13.78 -15.70
C PRO A 153 -19.26 12.72 -14.74
N ARG A 154 -20.23 12.15 -14.04
CA ARG A 154 -20.26 10.80 -13.49
C ARG A 154 -19.43 9.80 -14.34
N ALA A 155 -18.18 9.61 -13.95
CA ALA A 155 -17.36 8.43 -14.21
C ALA A 155 -16.77 8.08 -12.83
N GLY A 156 -17.25 7.05 -12.14
CA GLY A 156 -17.03 5.68 -12.60
C GLY A 156 -15.52 5.45 -12.64
N GLY A 157 -14.89 5.16 -11.51
CA GLY A 157 -13.45 4.95 -11.50
C GLY A 157 -12.93 4.65 -10.11
N GLY A 158 -12.72 3.36 -9.82
CA GLY A 158 -12.09 2.83 -8.61
C GLY A 158 -10.62 3.21 -8.43
N GLY A 159 -10.18 4.35 -8.97
CA GLY A 159 -8.79 4.78 -9.01
C GLY A 159 -8.20 5.23 -7.67
N GLN A 160 -9.04 5.61 -6.72
CA GLN A 160 -8.60 6.06 -5.39
C GLN A 160 -8.49 4.92 -4.36
N TYR A 161 -8.89 3.70 -4.71
CA TYR A 161 -8.80 2.52 -3.84
C TYR A 161 -7.53 1.70 -4.08
N ALA A 162 -6.96 1.72 -5.29
CA ALA A 162 -5.82 0.89 -5.64
C ALA A 162 -4.51 1.33 -4.96
N ALA A 163 -4.36 2.63 -4.67
CA ALA A 163 -3.25 3.15 -3.87
C ALA A 163 -3.22 2.52 -2.45
N TRP A 164 -4.36 2.00 -1.98
CA TRP A 164 -4.52 1.44 -0.64
C TRP A 164 -4.23 -0.07 -0.56
N LEU A 165 -4.46 -0.84 -1.64
CA LEU A 165 -4.05 -2.25 -1.69
C LEU A 165 -2.53 -2.42 -1.55
N LEU A 166 -1.77 -1.47 -2.12
CA LEU A 166 -0.31 -1.41 -2.00
C LEU A 166 0.17 -1.11 -0.58
N ALA A 167 -0.49 -0.18 0.12
CA ALA A 167 -0.09 0.22 1.47
C ALA A 167 -0.47 -0.85 2.52
N GLY A 168 -1.58 -1.56 2.32
CA GLY A 168 -2.01 -2.64 3.21
C GLY A 168 -1.09 -3.87 3.17
N ALA A 169 -0.58 -4.23 1.99
CA ALA A 169 0.35 -5.36 1.83
C ALA A 169 1.73 -5.08 2.45
N ALA A 170 2.20 -3.82 2.41
CA ALA A 170 3.48 -3.44 3.02
C ALA A 170 3.38 -3.16 4.54
N GLY A 171 2.22 -2.69 5.03
CA GLY A 171 2.03 -2.33 6.45
C GLY A 171 1.59 -3.47 7.38
N GLY A 172 1.11 -4.58 6.82
CA GLY A 172 0.58 -5.72 7.59
C GLY A 172 1.62 -6.59 8.30
N LEU A 173 2.91 -6.43 8.00
CA LEU A 173 4.00 -7.21 8.62
C LEU A 173 4.75 -6.51 9.77
N GLN A 174 4.49 -5.24 10.06
CA GLN A 174 5.28 -4.46 11.04
C GLN A 174 4.55 -4.13 12.35
N ARG A 175 3.44 -4.81 12.66
CA ARG A 175 2.72 -4.66 13.94
C ARG A 175 2.43 -6.00 14.59
N ASP A 176 3.49 -6.73 14.94
CA ASP A 176 3.47 -7.65 16.08
C ASP A 176 4.89 -7.81 16.62
N GLY A 177 5.29 -6.90 17.52
CA GLY A 177 6.66 -6.82 18.03
C GLY A 177 6.86 -5.68 19.00
N SER A 178 5.89 -5.44 19.90
CA SER A 178 6.10 -4.58 21.06
C SER A 178 5.12 -5.01 22.16
N GLY A 179 5.54 -6.05 22.87
CA GLY A 179 4.89 -6.53 24.08
C GLY A 179 5.96 -7.11 25.00
N ARG A 180 6.16 -6.45 26.14
CA ARG A 180 6.89 -6.87 27.35
C ARG A 180 8.41 -6.72 27.31
N HIS A 181 8.92 -5.67 27.93
CA HIS A 181 9.47 -5.72 29.30
C HIS A 181 9.52 -4.31 29.91
#